data_AF-A0A147JYZ5-F1
#
_entry.id   AF-A0A147JYZ5-F1
#
_cell.length_a   1.000
_cell.length_b   1.000
_cell.length_c   1.000
_cell.angle_alpha   90.00
_cell.angle_beta   90.00
_cell.angle_gamma   90.00
#
_symmetry.space_group_name_H-M   'P 1'
#
loop_
_entity.id
_entity.type
_entity.pdbx_description
1 polymer ?
#
loop_
_entity_poly.entity_id
_entity_poly.type
_entity_poly.pdbx_seq_one_letter_code
_entity_poly.pdbx_strand_id
1 'polypeptide(L)'
;MRSQVNVNHKVFKSLGIYTQMMMGKIVVIVLSPIGQRRANQFCKKFYGQDTKTGGKIYRRRGLLDEIPHIKLARGVVIVSRENAPEVIRFIEKFGAEFHVRDVVLTPEDEAALRRANRR
;
A
#
# COMPACT_ATOMS: atom_id res chain seq x y z
N MET A 1 18.24 -31.48 8.69
CA MET A 1 17.78 -30.41 9.60
C MET A 1 17.31 -29.20 8.80
N ARG A 2 16.01 -29.11 8.52
CA ARG A 2 15.32 -27.87 8.17
C ARG A 2 13.96 -27.96 8.86
N SER A 3 13.86 -27.28 10.00
CA SER A 3 12.67 -27.22 10.83
C SER A 3 11.55 -26.56 10.04
N GLN A 4 10.53 -27.33 9.71
CA GLN A 4 9.23 -26.77 9.33
C GLN A 4 8.68 -26.05 10.56
N VAL A 5 8.61 -24.73 10.50
CA VAL A 5 7.86 -23.95 11.49
C VAL A 5 6.39 -24.17 11.16
N ASN A 6 5.83 -25.24 11.74
CA ASN A 6 4.42 -25.53 11.72
C ASN A 6 3.76 -24.57 12.72
N VAL A 7 3.36 -23.38 12.24
CA VAL A 7 2.66 -22.41 13.08
C VAL A 7 1.25 -22.95 13.30
N ASN A 8 1.09 -23.62 14.44
CA ASN A 8 -0.08 -24.37 14.85
C ASN A 8 -1.34 -23.49 14.88
N HIS A 9 -2.21 -23.68 13.89
CA HIS A 9 -3.60 -23.17 13.83
C HIS A 9 -4.45 -23.61 15.06
N LYS A 10 -3.98 -24.56 15.87
CA LYS A 10 -4.64 -25.09 17.07
C LYS A 10 -4.38 -24.30 18.36
N VAL A 11 -3.32 -23.50 18.46
CA VAL A 11 -3.02 -22.75 19.70
C VAL A 11 -3.90 -21.49 19.83
N PHE A 12 -4.46 -20.99 18.72
CA PHE A 12 -5.19 -19.73 18.67
C PHE A 12 -6.68 -19.81 19.11
N LYS A 13 -7.18 -20.99 19.53
CA LYS A 13 -8.62 -21.19 19.82
C LYS A 13 -9.04 -21.00 21.29
N SER A 14 -8.14 -20.84 22.26
CA SER A 14 -8.51 -20.97 23.68
C SER A 14 -8.57 -19.70 24.54
N LEU A 15 -8.45 -18.50 23.97
CA LEU A 15 -8.67 -17.25 24.71
C LEU A 15 -9.68 -16.40 23.95
N GLY A 16 -10.86 -16.19 24.55
CA GLY A 16 -11.98 -15.44 24.00
C GLY A 16 -11.71 -13.94 23.87
N ILE A 17 -10.72 -13.58 23.08
CA ILE A 17 -10.48 -12.23 22.60
C ILE A 17 -10.34 -12.36 21.09
N TYR A 18 -11.48 -12.35 20.39
CA TYR A 18 -11.48 -11.98 18.98
C TYR A 18 -11.14 -10.50 18.90
N THR A 19 -9.87 -10.14 19.09
CA THR A 19 -9.37 -8.90 18.50
C THR A 19 -9.62 -9.10 17.02
N GLN A 20 -10.62 -8.42 16.47
CA GLN A 20 -10.95 -8.51 15.06
C GLN A 20 -9.69 -8.19 14.28
N MET A 21 -9.06 -9.21 13.71
CA MET A 21 -7.88 -9.04 12.88
C MET A 21 -8.34 -8.24 11.65
N MET A 22 -8.10 -6.93 11.63
CA MET A 22 -8.45 -6.12 10.47
C MET A 22 -7.51 -6.49 9.33
N MET A 23 -8.10 -6.76 8.19
CA MET A 23 -7.37 -7.14 6.99
C MET A 23 -7.15 -5.93 6.10
N GLY A 24 -5.92 -5.75 5.65
CA GLY A 24 -5.56 -4.83 4.58
C GLY A 24 -5.20 -5.58 3.30
N LYS A 25 -4.80 -4.82 2.29
CA LYS A 25 -4.19 -5.35 1.07
C LYS A 25 -2.77 -4.82 0.95
N ILE A 26 -1.80 -5.73 0.85
CA ILE A 26 -0.47 -5.36 0.37
C ILE A 26 -0.48 -5.42 -1.16
N VAL A 27 0.00 -4.35 -1.78
CA VAL A 27 0.12 -4.20 -3.22
C VAL A 27 1.60 -4.06 -3.56
N VAL A 28 2.10 -5.02 -4.32
CA VAL A 28 3.48 -5.05 -4.83
C VAL A 28 3.42 -4.68 -6.31
N ILE A 29 4.10 -3.62 -6.70
CA ILE A 29 4.13 -3.04 -8.04
C ILE A 29 5.51 -3.29 -8.64
N VAL A 30 5.53 -3.94 -9.80
CA VAL A 30 6.75 -4.25 -10.54
C VAL A 30 6.93 -3.19 -11.63
N LEU A 31 7.85 -2.25 -11.40
CA LEU A 31 8.05 -1.09 -12.29
C LEU A 31 9.07 -1.32 -13.40
N SER A 32 9.89 -2.37 -13.32
CA SER A 32 10.91 -2.66 -14.33
C SER A 32 10.36 -2.87 -15.74
N PRO A 33 9.21 -3.54 -15.98
CA PRO A 33 8.74 -3.85 -17.34
C PRO A 33 8.26 -2.63 -18.13
N ILE A 34 7.79 -1.58 -17.45
CA ILE A 34 7.19 -0.41 -18.11
C ILE A 34 8.22 0.65 -18.56
N GLY A 35 9.51 0.41 -18.26
CA GLY A 35 10.61 1.30 -18.64
C GLY A 35 10.71 2.58 -17.79
N GLN A 36 11.91 3.15 -17.74
CA GLN A 36 12.28 4.22 -16.80
C GLN A 36 11.40 5.47 -16.91
N ARG A 37 11.10 5.92 -18.14
CA ARG A 37 10.27 7.12 -18.37
C ARG A 37 8.86 6.94 -17.81
N ARG A 38 8.24 5.79 -18.08
CA ARG A 38 6.87 5.49 -17.63
C ARG A 38 6.85 5.22 -16.12
N ALA A 39 7.84 4.52 -15.58
CA ALA A 39 8.00 4.33 -14.14
C ALA A 39 8.16 5.65 -13.39
N ASN A 40 8.90 6.62 -13.93
CA ASN A 40 9.01 7.95 -13.33
C ASN A 40 7.69 8.72 -13.40
N GLN A 41 6.95 8.65 -14.51
CA GLN A 41 5.62 9.25 -14.61
C GLN A 41 4.63 8.60 -13.64
N PHE A 42 4.68 7.27 -13.51
CA PHE A 42 3.91 6.51 -12.52
C PHE A 42 4.22 7.04 -11.11
N CYS A 43 5.48 7.06 -10.69
CA CYS A 43 5.84 7.50 -9.34
C CYS A 43 5.39 8.93 -9.04
N LYS A 44 5.51 9.84 -10.01
CA LYS A 44 5.05 11.24 -9.84
C LYS A 44 3.54 11.35 -9.65
N LYS A 45 2.76 10.55 -10.37
CA LYS A 45 1.29 10.56 -10.28
C LYS A 45 0.78 9.71 -9.11
N PHE A 46 1.54 8.70 -8.68
CA PHE A 46 1.17 7.81 -7.60
C PHE A 46 1.52 8.40 -6.23
N TYR A 47 2.75 8.89 -6.08
CA TYR A 47 3.27 9.45 -4.81
C TYR A 47 3.23 10.98 -4.75
N GLY A 48 2.88 11.67 -5.83
CA GLY A 48 3.07 13.11 -5.95
C GLY A 48 4.52 13.49 -6.26
N GLN A 49 4.76 14.79 -6.44
CA GLN A 49 6.10 15.34 -6.63
C GLN A 49 6.17 16.79 -6.14
N ASP A 50 7.28 17.16 -5.52
CA ASP A 50 7.60 18.55 -5.26
C ASP A 50 8.13 19.19 -6.55
N THR A 51 7.67 20.40 -6.85
CA THR A 51 8.03 21.15 -8.05
C THR A 51 8.42 22.56 -7.66
N LYS A 52 9.49 23.08 -8.27
CA LYS A 52 9.93 24.46 -8.06
C LYS A 52 9.57 25.31 -9.28
N THR A 53 8.90 26.45 -9.07
CA THR A 53 8.62 27.43 -10.14
C THR A 53 8.71 28.83 -9.55
N GLY A 54 9.44 29.74 -10.23
CA GLY A 54 9.60 31.12 -9.78
C GLY A 54 10.17 31.27 -8.36
N GLY A 55 11.09 30.38 -7.96
CA GLY A 55 11.70 30.37 -6.62
C GLY A 55 10.88 29.69 -5.52
N LYS A 56 9.58 29.39 -5.74
CA LYS A 56 8.70 28.74 -4.76
C LYS A 56 8.58 27.24 -5.01
N ILE A 57 8.49 26.44 -3.93
CA ILE A 57 8.26 24.99 -3.97
C ILE A 57 6.77 24.73 -3.75
N TYR A 58 6.13 23.98 -4.64
CA TYR A 58 4.76 23.50 -4.49
C TYR A 58 4.70 21.99 -4.76
N ARG A 59 3.86 21.27 -4.03
CA ARG A 59 3.67 19.83 -4.18
C ARG A 59 2.51 19.55 -5.11
N ARG A 60 2.80 18.86 -6.22
CA ARG A 60 1.75 18.27 -7.07
C ARG A 60 1.32 16.97 -6.41
N ARG A 61 0.04 16.89 -6.03
CA ARG A 61 -0.53 15.71 -5.37
C ARG A 61 -0.52 14.51 -6.30
N GLY A 62 -0.31 13.33 -5.72
CA GLY A 62 -0.54 12.04 -6.36
C GLY A 62 -1.65 11.26 -5.65
N LEU A 63 -2.00 10.10 -6.21
CA LEU A 63 -3.08 9.24 -5.70
C LEU A 63 -2.94 8.95 -4.19
N LEU A 64 -1.73 8.63 -3.74
CA LEU A 64 -1.48 8.26 -2.36
C LEU A 64 -1.47 9.46 -1.38
N ASP A 65 -1.52 10.70 -1.89
CA ASP A 65 -1.81 11.86 -1.05
C ASP A 65 -3.33 11.96 -0.72
N GLU A 66 -4.18 11.21 -1.42
CA GLU A 66 -5.63 11.17 -1.24
C GLU A 66 -6.08 9.87 -0.55
N ILE A 67 -5.33 8.79 -0.75
CA ILE A 67 -5.61 7.48 -0.17
C ILE A 67 -4.74 7.21 1.07
N PRO A 68 -5.33 6.89 2.24
CA PRO A 68 -4.61 6.30 3.36
C PRO A 68 -3.78 5.09 2.92
N HIS A 69 -2.48 5.13 3.19
CA HIS A 69 -1.57 4.05 2.83
C HIS A 69 -0.40 3.98 3.80
N ILE A 70 0.26 2.82 3.78
CA ILE A 70 1.51 2.58 4.47
C ILE A 70 2.52 2.21 3.40
N LYS A 71 3.59 2.98 3.32
CA LYS A 71 4.65 2.77 2.32
C LYS A 71 5.74 1.90 2.93
N LEU A 72 5.87 0.68 2.43
CA LEU A 72 6.95 -0.22 2.82
C LEU A 72 8.18 -0.04 1.93
N ALA A 73 7.98 0.16 0.63
CA ALA A 73 9.05 0.41 -0.34
C ALA A 73 8.52 1.21 -1.55
N ARG A 74 9.39 1.54 -2.52
CA ARG A 74 9.00 2.31 -3.72
C ARG A 74 7.88 1.64 -4.54
N GLY A 75 7.81 0.31 -4.54
CA GLY A 75 6.76 -0.45 -5.23
C GLY A 75 5.86 -1.22 -4.27
N VAL A 76 5.95 -1.01 -2.96
CA VAL A 76 5.21 -1.83 -1.99
C VAL A 76 4.45 -0.93 -1.04
N VAL A 77 3.13 -1.05 -1.07
CA VAL A 77 2.23 -0.28 -0.22
C VAL A 77 1.18 -1.20 0.41
N ILE A 78 0.79 -0.89 1.64
CA ILE A 78 -0.40 -1.47 2.26
C ILE A 78 -1.50 -0.42 2.24
N VAL A 79 -2.70 -0.83 1.85
CA VAL A 79 -3.91 0.00 1.87
C VAL A 79 -5.06 -0.77 2.49
N SER A 80 -6.12 -0.06 2.86
CA SER A 80 -7.34 -0.69 3.32
C SER A 80 -8.02 -1.47 2.17
N ARG A 81 -8.91 -2.40 2.52
CA ARG A 81 -9.65 -3.20 1.52
C ARG A 81 -10.52 -2.33 0.61
N GLU A 82 -11.06 -1.25 1.15
CA GLU A 82 -11.94 -0.30 0.47
C GLU A 82 -11.19 0.53 -0.58
N ASN A 83 -9.94 0.91 -0.28
CA ASN A 83 -9.12 1.73 -1.17
C ASN A 83 -8.31 0.92 -2.19
N ALA A 84 -8.13 -0.39 -1.96
CA ALA A 84 -7.38 -1.27 -2.87
C ALA A 84 -7.87 -1.24 -4.33
N PRO A 85 -9.18 -1.25 -4.64
CA PRO A 85 -9.67 -1.17 -6.02
C PRO A 85 -9.21 0.09 -6.77
N GLU A 86 -9.11 1.23 -6.08
CA GLU A 86 -8.67 2.47 -6.71
C GLU A 86 -7.18 2.45 -7.03
N VAL A 87 -6.36 1.94 -6.10
CA VAL A 87 -4.93 1.72 -6.32
C VAL A 87 -4.69 0.77 -7.49
N ILE A 88 -5.42 -0.34 -7.56
CA ILE A 88 -5.32 -1.32 -8.65
C ILE A 88 -5.65 -0.68 -10.00
N ARG A 89 -6.81 -0.01 -10.10
CA ARG A 89 -7.21 0.69 -11.34
C ARG A 89 -6.17 1.73 -11.78
N PHE A 90 -5.52 2.41 -10.84
CA PHE A 90 -4.45 3.33 -11.17
C PHE A 90 -3.24 2.61 -11.77
N ILE A 91 -2.81 1.49 -11.17
CA ILE A 91 -1.66 0.71 -11.65
C ILE A 91 -1.91 0.16 -13.06
N GLU A 92 -3.10 -0.38 -13.30
CA GLU A 92 -3.52 -0.92 -14.60
C GLU A 92 -3.44 0.12 -15.72
N LYS A 93 -3.81 1.39 -15.46
CA LYS A 93 -3.70 2.48 -16.44
C LYS A 93 -2.27 2.72 -16.94
N PHE A 94 -1.26 2.32 -16.18
CA PHE A 94 0.14 2.43 -16.59
C PHE A 94 0.68 1.15 -17.25
N GLY A 95 -0.11 0.07 -17.29
CA GLY A 95 0.32 -1.23 -17.79
C GLY A 95 1.43 -1.85 -16.93
N ALA A 96 1.50 -1.49 -15.64
CA ALA A 96 2.47 -2.06 -14.72
C ALA A 96 1.97 -3.41 -14.19
N GLU A 97 2.88 -4.36 -14.05
CA GLU A 97 2.61 -5.63 -13.38
C GLU A 97 2.49 -5.40 -11.86
N PHE A 98 1.57 -6.13 -11.22
CA PHE A 98 1.39 -6.05 -9.78
C PHE A 98 0.86 -7.35 -9.16
N HIS A 99 1.05 -7.48 -7.86
CA HIS A 99 0.49 -8.55 -7.04
C HIS A 99 -0.25 -7.96 -5.84
N VAL A 100 -1.37 -8.57 -5.49
CA VAL A 100 -2.18 -8.17 -4.33
C VAL A 100 -2.39 -9.37 -3.41
N ARG A 101 -2.19 -9.19 -2.11
CA ARG A 101 -2.48 -10.20 -1.08
C ARG A 101 -3.17 -9.57 0.11
N ASP A 102 -3.97 -10.36 0.82
CA ASP A 102 -4.45 -9.98 2.14
C ASP A 102 -3.30 -9.99 3.15
N VAL A 103 -3.30 -9.02 4.04
CA VAL A 103 -2.37 -8.93 5.18
C VAL A 103 -3.14 -8.61 6.45
N VAL A 104 -2.70 -9.18 7.57
CA VAL A 104 -3.17 -8.80 8.90
C VAL A 104 -2.57 -7.44 9.24
N LEU A 105 -3.40 -6.46 9.55
CA LEU A 105 -2.95 -5.15 10.00
C LEU A 105 -2.54 -5.22 11.46
N THR A 106 -1.43 -4.57 11.80
CA THR A 106 -1.10 -4.25 13.19
C THR A 106 -1.99 -3.10 13.69
N PRO A 107 -2.13 -2.91 15.01
CA PRO A 107 -2.83 -1.75 15.56
C PRO A 107 -2.28 -0.40 15.03
N GLU A 108 -0.96 -0.32 14.81
CA GLU A 108 -0.30 0.83 14.22
C GLU A 108 -0.73 1.06 12.77
N ASP A 109 -0.83 -0.01 11.99
CA ASP A 109 -1.28 0.05 10.61
C ASP A 109 -2.74 0.53 10.53
N GLU A 110 -3.62 -0.02 11.37
CA GLU A 110 -5.01 0.41 11.46
C GLU A 110 -5.13 1.90 11.80
N ALA A 111 -4.32 2.38 12.76
CA ALA A 111 -4.32 3.78 13.15
C ALA A 111 -3.82 4.69 12.01
N ALA A 112 -2.80 4.26 11.27
CA ALA A 112 -2.30 4.99 10.10
C ALA A 112 -3.37 5.08 8.99
N LEU A 113 -4.07 3.98 8.71
CA LEU A 113 -5.08 3.91 7.67
C LEU A 113 -6.40 4.61 8.06
N ARG A 114 -6.77 4.67 9.35
CA ARG A 114 -7.96 5.41 9.81
C ARG A 114 -7.78 6.92 9.83
N ARG A 115 -6.60 7.43 10.21
CA ARG A 115 -6.37 8.89 10.34
C ARG A 115 -6.57 9.65 9.04
N ALA A 116 -6.31 9.02 7.90
CA ALA A 116 -6.49 9.64 6.60
C ALA A 116 -7.93 9.56 6.04
N ASN A 117 -8.83 8.76 6.63
CA ASN A 117 -10.25 8.69 6.23
C ASN A 117 -11.14 9.77 6.90
N ARG A 118 -10.61 10.60 7.81
CA ARG A 118 -11.36 11.65 8.52
C ARG A 118 -11.20 13.06 7.91
N ARG A 119 -10.79 13.16 6.65
CA ARG A 119 -10.56 14.44 5.95
C ARG A 119 -11.56 14.65 4.84
#